data_AF-A0A929NUX7-F1
#
_entry.id   AF-A0A929NUX7-F1
#
_cell.length_a   1.000
_cell.length_b   1.000
_cell.length_c   1.000
_cell.angle_alpha   90.00
_cell.angle_beta   90.00
_cell.angle_gamma   90.00
#
_symmetry.space_group_name_H-M   'P 1'
#
loop_
_entity.id
_entity.type
_entity.pdbx_description
1 polymer ?
#
loop_
_entity_poly.entity_id
_entity_poly.type
_entity_poly.pdbx_seq_one_letter_code
_entity_poly.pdbx_strand_id
1 'polypeptide(L)'
;MFQTLYSHLKYTSLLCFFLLLPLNVLADTRTGSNETIEQLINKAREISLWQDTEWLNLLHYNKEFSAYLSQVDDDRFFYADDGKTNPQSELIETIKNLYIATEDDNQQTQCRYIARSEWLEGRLDIDKTSLPAVKCSEYHEWRQLTHADSVSMIFPAYHLNSPSSMFGHTL
;
A
#
# COMPACT_ATOMS: atom_id res chain seq x y z
N MET A 1 -62.91 -55.00 25.53
CA MET A 1 -61.49 -54.96 25.90
C MET A 1 -60.85 -53.91 25.01
N PHE A 2 -61.11 -52.64 25.32
CA PHE A 2 -60.21 -51.74 26.06
C PHE A 2 -58.93 -51.40 25.29
N GLN A 3 -58.76 -50.09 25.04
CA GLN A 3 -57.52 -49.38 24.73
C GLN A 3 -56.96 -49.66 23.32
N THR A 4 -56.47 -48.71 22.51
CA THR A 4 -55.85 -47.40 22.76
C THR A 4 -55.65 -46.83 21.33
N LEU A 5 -56.24 -45.69 20.99
CA LEU A 5 -55.71 -44.32 21.12
C LEU A 5 -55.02 -43.80 19.83
N TYR A 6 -55.64 -42.76 19.23
CA TYR A 6 -55.06 -41.51 18.68
C TYR A 6 -53.94 -41.62 17.61
N SER A 7 -53.90 -40.85 16.52
CA SER A 7 -54.29 -39.45 16.30
C SER A 7 -54.28 -39.22 14.78
N HIS A 8 -55.44 -39.01 14.15
CA HIS A 8 -55.91 -37.70 13.70
C HIS A 8 -54.99 -36.91 12.77
N LEU A 9 -55.49 -36.76 11.54
CA LEU A 9 -55.76 -35.47 10.90
C LEU A 9 -54.54 -34.68 10.42
N LYS A 10 -54.08 -35.01 9.22
CA LYS A 10 -53.33 -34.07 8.37
C LYS A 10 -54.19 -33.77 7.16
N TYR A 11 -54.11 -32.54 6.68
CA TYR A 11 -54.72 -32.03 5.44
C TYR A 11 -56.13 -31.44 5.56
N THR A 12 -56.25 -30.34 6.32
CA THR A 12 -57.05 -29.20 5.87
C THR A 12 -56.59 -27.91 6.57
N SER A 13 -56.26 -26.90 5.76
CA SER A 13 -56.26 -25.45 6.07
C SER A 13 -55.07 -24.84 6.84
N LEU A 14 -54.25 -24.05 6.12
CA LEU A 14 -53.55 -22.79 6.54
C LEU A 14 -52.75 -22.34 5.28
N LEU A 15 -53.24 -21.48 4.38
CA LEU A 15 -53.52 -20.04 4.46
C LEU A 15 -52.32 -19.19 4.94
N CYS A 16 -51.79 -18.40 3.99
CA CYS A 16 -50.93 -17.20 4.13
C CYS A 16 -49.86 -17.16 5.23
N PHE A 17 -48.58 -17.30 4.88
CA PHE A 17 -47.52 -16.35 5.25
C PHE A 17 -46.23 -16.70 4.50
N PHE A 18 -45.31 -15.74 4.35
CA PHE A 18 -44.05 -15.76 3.57
C PHE A 18 -44.11 -15.20 2.14
N LEU A 19 -44.93 -14.16 1.96
CA LEU A 19 -44.42 -12.91 1.36
C LEU A 19 -43.50 -12.22 2.39
N LEU A 20 -42.44 -11.57 1.90
CA LEU A 20 -41.39 -10.79 2.62
C LEU A 20 -40.07 -11.53 2.92
N LEU A 21 -39.39 -11.99 1.87
CA LEU A 21 -37.93 -11.90 1.85
C LEU A 21 -37.59 -10.47 1.40
N PRO A 22 -37.01 -9.61 2.26
CA PRO A 22 -36.48 -8.36 1.77
C PRO A 22 -35.36 -8.71 0.78
N LEU A 23 -35.54 -8.31 -0.48
CA LEU A 23 -34.41 -8.10 -1.37
C LEU A 23 -33.53 -7.07 -0.65
N ASN A 24 -32.47 -7.53 0.00
CA ASN A 24 -31.36 -6.65 0.35
C ASN A 24 -30.76 -6.23 -0.98
N VAL A 25 -31.31 -5.16 -1.55
CA VAL A 25 -30.66 -4.40 -2.59
C VAL A 25 -29.36 -3.90 -1.96
N LEU A 26 -28.26 -4.60 -2.25
CA LEU A 26 -26.95 -4.00 -2.15
C LEU A 26 -26.96 -2.91 -3.22
N ALA A 27 -27.38 -1.71 -2.82
CA ALA A 27 -27.09 -0.52 -3.56
C ALA A 27 -25.57 -0.40 -3.54
N ASP A 28 -24.92 -0.87 -4.61
CA ASP A 28 -23.55 -0.50 -4.91
C ASP A 28 -23.59 1.00 -5.23
N THR A 29 -23.46 1.81 -4.18
CA THR A 29 -23.20 3.23 -4.30
C THR A 29 -21.77 3.35 -4.83
N ARG A 30 -21.60 3.16 -6.14
CA ARG A 30 -20.49 3.74 -6.88
C ARG A 30 -20.70 5.24 -6.90
N THR A 31 -20.42 5.84 -5.76
CA THR A 31 -20.24 7.28 -5.61
C THR A 31 -18.95 7.58 -6.32
N GLY A 32 -18.95 8.45 -7.34
CA GLY A 32 -17.73 9.00 -7.90
C GLY A 32 -16.88 9.55 -6.76
N SER A 33 -15.76 8.89 -6.47
CA SER A 33 -15.22 8.84 -5.12
C SER A 33 -14.14 9.89 -4.91
N ASN A 34 -14.49 10.97 -4.19
CA ASN A 34 -13.51 11.61 -3.32
C ASN A 34 -13.24 10.63 -2.16
N GLU A 35 -12.32 9.69 -2.37
CA GLU A 35 -11.90 8.78 -1.30
C GLU A 35 -11.25 9.61 -0.18
N THR A 36 -11.71 9.39 1.04
CA THR A 36 -11.14 10.04 2.23
C THR A 36 -9.85 9.34 2.63
N ILE A 37 -8.90 10.10 3.22
CA ILE A 37 -7.64 9.55 3.74
C ILE A 37 -7.87 8.36 4.69
N GLU A 38 -8.93 8.41 5.50
CA GLU A 38 -9.29 7.30 6.40
C GLU A 38 -9.76 6.04 5.66
N GLN A 39 -10.46 6.17 4.54
CA GLN A 39 -10.83 5.03 3.71
C GLN A 39 -9.59 4.35 3.11
N LEU A 40 -8.63 5.14 2.62
CA LEU A 40 -7.36 4.63 2.11
C LEU A 40 -6.56 3.89 3.18
N ILE A 41 -6.46 4.48 4.38
CA ILE A 41 -5.78 3.86 5.51
C ILE A 41 -6.47 2.56 5.93
N ASN A 42 -7.80 2.52 5.96
CA ASN A 42 -8.54 1.31 6.32
C ASN A 42 -8.36 0.21 5.27
N LYS A 43 -8.41 0.54 3.98
CA LYS A 43 -8.09 -0.39 2.88
C LYS A 43 -6.67 -0.95 3.03
N ALA A 44 -5.69 -0.10 3.33
CA ALA A 44 -4.32 -0.53 3.59
C ALA A 44 -4.21 -1.47 4.80
N ARG A 45 -5.02 -1.25 5.86
CA ARG A 45 -5.11 -2.14 7.03
C ARG A 45 -5.74 -3.48 6.73
N GLU A 46 -6.84 -3.50 5.99
CA GLU A 46 -7.53 -4.73 5.62
C GLU A 46 -6.62 -5.69 4.86
N ILE A 47 -5.79 -5.16 3.96
CA ILE A 47 -4.84 -5.95 3.17
C ILE A 47 -3.45 -6.07 3.80
N SER A 48 -3.24 -5.55 5.02
CA SER A 48 -1.95 -5.52 5.71
C SER A 48 -0.80 -5.02 4.82
N LEU A 49 -1.04 -3.92 4.10
CA LEU A 49 -0.21 -3.45 3.00
C LEU A 49 1.26 -3.20 3.40
N TRP A 50 1.50 -2.87 4.68
CA TRP A 50 2.85 -2.66 5.23
C TRP A 50 3.73 -3.91 5.30
N GLN A 51 3.16 -5.09 5.06
CA GLN A 51 3.91 -6.35 5.00
C GLN A 51 4.27 -6.74 3.56
N ASP A 52 3.81 -5.99 2.56
CA ASP A 52 4.16 -6.24 1.16
C ASP A 52 5.67 -6.11 0.97
N THR A 53 6.27 -7.05 0.24
CA THR A 53 7.72 -7.11 0.04
C THR A 53 8.24 -5.87 -0.69
N GLU A 54 7.46 -5.29 -1.60
CA GLU A 54 7.83 -4.10 -2.33
C GLU A 54 7.90 -2.88 -1.42
N TRP A 55 6.91 -2.72 -0.52
CA TRP A 55 6.97 -1.69 0.54
C TRP A 55 8.20 -1.86 1.42
N LEU A 56 8.44 -3.09 1.90
CA LEU A 56 9.59 -3.35 2.76
C LEU A 56 10.92 -3.02 2.07
N ASN A 57 11.04 -3.31 0.78
CA ASN A 57 12.21 -3.01 -0.03
C ASN A 57 12.40 -1.51 -0.29
N LEU A 58 11.32 -0.78 -0.59
CA LEU A 58 11.34 0.69 -0.79
C LEU A 58 11.85 1.45 0.44
N LEU A 59 11.75 0.84 1.62
CA LEU A 59 12.21 1.40 2.89
C LEU A 59 13.40 0.66 3.50
N HIS A 60 14.00 -0.27 2.75
CA HIS A 60 15.18 -1.05 3.17
C HIS A 60 15.00 -1.75 4.52
N TYR A 61 13.81 -2.27 4.82
CA TYR A 61 13.60 -3.07 6.02
C TYR A 61 14.21 -4.46 5.85
N ASN A 62 14.97 -4.85 6.87
CA ASN A 62 15.25 -6.24 7.16
C ASN A 62 14.29 -6.73 8.23
N LYS A 63 13.87 -7.99 8.09
CA LYS A 63 13.06 -8.67 9.10
C LYS A 63 13.96 -9.58 9.93
N GLU A 64 14.24 -9.16 11.15
CA GLU A 64 14.95 -9.98 12.12
C GLU A 64 13.91 -10.63 13.05
N PHE A 65 13.72 -11.94 12.90
CA PHE A 65 12.64 -12.69 13.53
C PHE A 65 11.26 -12.09 13.22
N SER A 66 10.63 -11.48 14.22
CA SER A 66 9.32 -10.81 14.12
C SER A 66 9.41 -9.29 14.07
N ALA A 67 10.61 -8.72 14.18
CA ALA A 67 10.82 -7.28 14.18
C ALA A 67 11.28 -6.79 12.80
N TYR A 68 10.85 -5.59 12.45
CA TYR A 68 11.35 -4.88 11.27
C TYR A 68 12.38 -3.85 11.71
N LEU A 69 13.46 -3.72 10.94
CA LEU A 69 14.47 -2.69 11.13
C LEU A 69 14.96 -2.20 9.77
N SER A 70 14.75 -0.91 9.50
CA SER A 70 15.29 -0.28 8.30
C SER A 70 16.79 -0.07 8.44
N GLN A 71 17.52 -0.34 7.36
CA GLN A 71 18.96 -0.08 7.25
C GLN A 71 19.28 1.40 7.04
N VAL A 72 18.28 2.27 6.90
CA VAL A 72 18.49 3.71 6.71
C VAL A 72 18.74 4.38 8.07
N ASP A 73 19.82 5.15 8.16
CA ASP A 73 20.26 5.83 9.39
C ASP A 73 19.79 7.28 9.52
N ASP A 74 19.31 7.89 8.44
CA ASP A 74 18.80 9.26 8.46
C ASP A 74 17.34 9.28 8.92
N ASP A 75 17.06 9.82 10.11
CA ASP A 75 15.71 9.91 10.67
C ASP A 75 14.75 10.70 9.75
N ARG A 76 15.27 11.65 8.96
CA ARG A 76 14.45 12.42 8.01
C ARG A 76 13.85 11.52 6.92
N PHE A 77 14.40 10.33 6.69
CA PHE A 77 13.89 9.37 5.70
C PHE A 77 12.48 8.84 6.03
N PHE A 78 12.06 8.93 7.29
CA PHE A 78 10.76 8.45 7.74
C PHE A 78 9.82 9.63 7.95
N TYR A 79 8.53 9.42 7.70
CA TYR A 79 7.47 10.33 8.11
C TYR A 79 6.98 10.04 9.52
N ALA A 80 6.95 8.76 9.92
CA ALA A 80 6.58 8.35 11.26
C ALA A 80 7.79 8.40 12.21
N ASP A 81 7.57 8.88 13.44
CA ASP A 81 8.60 8.92 14.48
C ASP A 81 9.20 7.53 14.79
N ASP A 82 8.39 6.47 14.71
CA ASP A 82 8.80 5.08 14.89
C ASP A 82 9.02 4.34 13.55
N GLY A 83 9.07 5.08 12.45
CA GLY A 83 9.12 4.56 11.09
C GLY A 83 10.29 3.60 10.87
N LYS A 84 11.48 3.86 11.43
CA LYS A 84 12.64 2.96 11.31
C LYS A 84 12.38 1.51 11.76
N THR A 85 11.40 1.30 12.65
CA THR A 85 11.06 -0.03 13.19
C THR A 85 9.61 -0.45 12.96
N ASN A 86 8.77 0.44 12.43
CA ASN A 86 7.35 0.22 12.26
C ASN A 86 6.89 0.53 10.82
N PRO A 87 6.94 -0.47 9.91
CA PRO A 87 6.51 -0.30 8.53
C PRO A 87 5.03 0.11 8.40
N GLN A 88 4.19 -0.25 9.38
CA GLN A 88 2.77 0.10 9.37
C GLN A 88 2.57 1.59 9.66
N SER A 89 3.22 2.10 10.70
CA SER A 89 3.17 3.52 11.06
C SER A 89 3.68 4.39 9.91
N GLU A 90 4.82 4.01 9.34
CA GLU A 90 5.41 4.73 8.21
C GLU A 90 4.53 4.72 6.95
N LEU A 91 3.85 3.60 6.66
CA LEU A 91 2.91 3.53 5.54
C LEU A 91 1.73 4.48 5.74
N ILE A 92 1.16 4.49 6.95
CA ILE A 92 0.02 5.33 7.29
C ILE A 92 0.40 6.81 7.21
N GLU A 93 1.55 7.20 7.77
CA GLU A 93 2.02 8.59 7.68
C GLU A 93 2.39 8.98 6.25
N THR A 94 2.93 8.07 5.45
CA THR A 94 3.16 8.32 4.02
C THR A 94 1.86 8.61 3.28
N ILE A 95 0.80 7.82 3.52
CA ILE A 95 -0.53 8.06 2.92
C ILE A 95 -1.06 9.45 3.32
N LYS A 96 -0.95 9.84 4.59
CA LYS A 96 -1.37 11.17 5.04
C LYS A 96 -0.57 12.28 4.36
N ASN A 97 0.75 12.13 4.30
CA ASN A 97 1.66 13.15 3.75
C ASN A 97 1.45 13.35 2.23
N LEU A 98 0.98 12.33 1.48
CA LEU A 98 0.59 12.51 0.08
C LEU A 98 -0.42 13.66 -0.13
N TYR A 99 -1.28 13.93 0.86
CA TYR A 99 -2.33 14.95 0.81
C TYR A 99 -1.94 16.29 1.47
N ILE A 100 -0.76 16.40 2.08
CA ILE A 100 -0.32 17.64 2.73
C ILE A 100 0.46 18.47 1.70
N ALA A 101 -0.12 19.56 1.23
CA ALA A 101 0.57 20.46 0.30
C ALA A 101 1.77 21.16 0.96
N THR A 102 2.91 21.18 0.28
CA THR A 102 4.11 21.93 0.66
C THR A 102 4.25 23.21 -0.18
N GLU A 103 4.94 24.23 0.35
CA GLU A 103 5.25 25.45 -0.42
C GLU A 103 6.27 25.19 -1.53
N ASP A 104 7.22 24.29 -1.28
CA ASP A 104 8.18 23.80 -2.27
C ASP A 104 7.66 22.50 -2.87
N ASP A 105 7.39 22.52 -4.17
CA ASP A 105 6.95 21.37 -4.96
C ASP A 105 7.88 20.17 -4.83
N ASN A 106 9.21 20.39 -4.77
CA ASN A 106 10.18 19.29 -4.66
C ASN A 106 10.15 18.59 -3.29
N GLN A 107 9.59 19.25 -2.26
CA GLN A 107 9.40 18.66 -0.93
C GLN A 107 8.08 17.92 -0.79
N GLN A 108 7.16 18.03 -1.76
CA GLN A 108 5.93 17.26 -1.75
C GLN A 108 6.27 15.76 -1.72
N THR A 109 5.50 14.95 -0.99
CA THR A 109 5.73 13.49 -0.88
C THR A 109 5.88 12.80 -2.23
N GLN A 110 5.09 13.22 -3.21
CA GLN A 110 5.13 12.74 -4.59
C GLN A 110 6.52 12.91 -5.22
N CYS A 111 7.22 14.01 -4.94
CA CYS A 111 8.53 14.32 -5.52
C CYS A 111 9.68 13.80 -4.67
N ARG A 112 9.53 13.84 -3.34
CA ARG A 112 10.54 13.35 -2.40
C ARG A 112 10.66 11.83 -2.41
N TYR A 113 9.52 11.13 -2.54
CA TYR A 113 9.43 9.67 -2.53
C TYR A 113 8.59 9.16 -3.70
N ILE A 114 9.08 9.40 -4.92
CA ILE A 114 8.39 9.04 -6.17
C ILE A 114 7.99 7.57 -6.19
N ALA A 115 8.92 6.66 -5.92
CA ALA A 115 8.64 5.22 -5.95
C ALA A 115 7.62 4.79 -4.88
N ARG A 116 7.63 5.40 -3.69
CA ARG A 116 6.63 5.12 -2.65
C ARG A 116 5.25 5.64 -3.06
N SER A 117 5.21 6.81 -3.67
CA SER A 117 3.98 7.48 -4.10
C SER A 117 3.31 6.72 -5.23
N GLU A 118 4.04 6.43 -6.31
CA GLU A 118 3.55 5.63 -7.45
C GLU A 118 3.07 4.24 -7.00
N TRP A 119 3.80 3.63 -6.07
CA TRP A 119 3.41 2.33 -5.52
C TRP A 119 2.10 2.40 -4.72
N LEU A 120 1.95 3.37 -3.82
CA LEU A 120 0.72 3.56 -3.04
C LEU A 120 -0.47 3.90 -3.94
N GLU A 121 -0.26 4.77 -4.94
CA GLU A 121 -1.27 5.11 -5.93
C GLU A 121 -1.81 3.86 -6.64
N GLY A 122 -0.91 2.98 -7.10
CA GLY A 122 -1.31 1.73 -7.77
C GLY A 122 -1.94 0.70 -6.83
N ARG A 123 -1.45 0.55 -5.59
CA ARG A 123 -1.97 -0.45 -4.65
C ARG A 123 -3.29 -0.06 -4.01
N LEU A 124 -3.54 1.23 -3.84
CA LEU A 124 -4.76 1.74 -3.24
C LEU A 124 -5.74 2.32 -4.25
N ASP A 125 -5.42 2.33 -5.54
CA ASP A 125 -6.25 2.91 -6.62
C ASP A 125 -6.54 4.40 -6.37
N ILE A 126 -5.52 5.15 -5.92
CA ILE A 126 -5.65 6.56 -5.57
C ILE A 126 -5.86 7.36 -6.85
N ASP A 127 -6.95 8.13 -6.90
CA ASP A 127 -7.16 9.12 -7.95
C ASP A 127 -6.12 10.23 -7.82
N LYS A 128 -5.18 10.32 -8.76
CA LYS A 128 -4.15 11.37 -8.80
C LYS A 128 -4.73 12.78 -8.81
N THR A 129 -5.96 12.97 -9.31
CA THR A 129 -6.62 14.29 -9.30
C THR A 129 -7.06 14.72 -7.91
N SER A 130 -7.12 13.79 -6.94
CA SER A 130 -7.37 14.08 -5.53
C SER A 130 -6.11 14.55 -4.77
N LEU A 131 -4.93 14.40 -5.37
CA LEU A 131 -3.65 14.78 -4.78
C LEU A 131 -3.26 16.23 -5.16
N PRO A 132 -2.40 16.88 -4.37
CA PRO A 132 -1.79 18.15 -4.77
C PRO A 132 -1.09 18.02 -6.12
N ALA A 133 -1.32 18.97 -7.02
CA ALA A 133 -0.65 18.98 -8.32
C ALA A 133 0.83 19.35 -8.15
N VAL A 134 1.72 18.48 -8.64
CA VAL A 134 3.17 18.66 -8.56
C VAL A 134 3.83 18.60 -9.93
N LYS A 135 5.03 19.20 -10.04
CA LYS A 135 5.89 19.08 -11.22
C LYS A 135 7.13 18.24 -10.95
N CYS A 136 7.65 18.21 -9.73
CA CYS A 136 8.89 17.50 -9.38
C CYS A 136 10.08 17.87 -10.28
N SER A 137 10.32 19.18 -10.47
CA SER A 137 11.30 19.68 -11.44
C SER A 137 12.70 19.15 -11.18
N GLU A 138 13.16 19.10 -9.92
CA GLU A 138 14.50 18.61 -9.58
C GLU A 138 14.67 17.13 -9.97
N TYR A 139 13.64 16.31 -9.74
CA TYR A 139 13.66 14.92 -10.16
C TYR A 139 13.76 14.81 -11.69
N HIS A 140 12.93 15.56 -12.44
CA HIS A 140 12.96 15.48 -13.89
C HIS A 140 14.28 15.97 -14.49
N GLU A 141 14.87 17.03 -13.93
CA GLU A 141 16.20 17.50 -14.31
C GLU A 141 17.26 16.41 -14.03
N TRP A 142 17.24 15.80 -12.83
CA TRP A 142 18.15 14.71 -12.50
C TRP A 142 17.98 13.49 -13.42
N ARG A 143 16.74 13.12 -13.77
CA ARG A 143 16.46 12.02 -14.71
C ARG A 143 17.00 12.28 -16.10
N GLN A 144 16.97 13.53 -16.56
CA GLN A 144 17.55 13.89 -17.85
C GLN A 144 19.08 13.77 -17.88
N LEU A 145 19.76 13.89 -16.73
CA LEU A 145 21.21 13.66 -16.66
C LEU A 145 21.58 12.17 -16.75
N THR A 146 20.65 11.28 -16.41
CA THR A 146 20.84 9.83 -16.41
C THR A 146 20.30 9.18 -17.68
N HIS A 147 21.05 9.31 -18.79
CA HIS A 147 20.78 8.66 -20.09
C HIS A 147 21.11 7.15 -20.05
N ALA A 148 20.45 6.39 -19.17
CA ALA A 148 20.69 4.96 -19.05
C ALA A 148 19.82 4.17 -20.07
N ASP A 149 20.42 3.74 -21.18
CA ASP A 149 19.75 2.90 -22.18
C ASP A 149 19.74 1.41 -21.80
N SER A 150 20.66 0.97 -20.95
CA SER A 150 20.77 -0.42 -20.52
C SER A 150 21.38 -0.54 -19.13
N VAL A 151 21.08 -1.65 -18.45
CA VAL A 151 21.65 -2.01 -17.14
C VAL A 151 22.32 -3.36 -17.28
N SER A 152 23.58 -3.46 -16.85
CA SER A 152 24.33 -4.71 -16.81
C SER A 152 24.66 -5.08 -15.37
N MET A 153 24.42 -6.34 -14.99
CA MET A 153 24.80 -6.89 -13.69
C MET A 153 26.07 -7.73 -13.85
N ILE A 154 27.18 -7.23 -13.32
CA ILE A 154 28.48 -7.90 -13.40
C ILE A 154 28.77 -8.51 -12.03
N PHE A 155 29.08 -9.81 -11.99
CA PHE A 155 29.51 -10.53 -10.78
C PHE A 155 31.03 -10.75 -10.83
N PRO A 156 31.86 -9.77 -10.45
CA PRO A 156 33.30 -9.96 -10.48
C PRO A 156 33.70 -10.98 -9.40
N ALA A 157 34.60 -11.90 -9.74
CA ALA A 157 35.25 -12.76 -8.76
C ALA A 157 36.27 -11.91 -7.99
N TYR A 158 35.93 -11.52 -6.75
CA TYR A 158 36.75 -10.61 -5.96
C TYR A 158 38.06 -11.29 -5.49
N HIS A 159 39.19 -10.66 -5.81
CA HIS A 159 40.36 -10.66 -4.93
C HIS A 159 40.31 -9.37 -4.10
N LEU A 160 39.87 -9.45 -2.84
CA LEU A 160 39.62 -8.31 -1.93
C LEU A 160 40.85 -7.44 -1.62
N ASN A 161 42.05 -7.84 -2.07
CA ASN A 161 43.31 -7.20 -1.72
C ASN A 161 43.78 -6.13 -2.73
N SER A 162 42.97 -5.77 -3.74
CA SER A 162 43.30 -4.69 -4.67
C SER A 162 42.05 -3.98 -5.22
N PRO A 163 41.72 -2.77 -4.70
CA PRO A 163 40.55 -1.99 -5.14
C PRO A 163 40.54 -1.68 -6.64
N SER A 164 41.70 -1.48 -7.26
CA SER A 164 41.82 -1.21 -8.71
C SER A 164 41.42 -2.41 -9.58
N SER A 165 41.56 -3.63 -9.05
CA SER A 165 41.09 -4.87 -9.70
C SER A 165 39.59 -5.10 -9.48
N MET A 166 39.08 -4.61 -8.35
CA MET A 166 37.74 -4.83 -7.84
C MET A 166 36.67 -4.02 -8.57
N PHE A 167 36.98 -2.76 -8.87
CA PHE A 167 36.11 -1.83 -9.59
C PHE A 167 36.52 -1.70 -11.06
N GLY A 168 36.93 -2.83 -11.67
CA GLY A 168 37.60 -2.92 -12.96
C GLY A 168 37.29 -1.76 -13.91
N HIS A 169 38.36 -1.16 -14.46
CA HIS A 169 38.33 0.04 -15.29
C HIS A 169 37.14 0.05 -16.25
N THR A 170 36.11 0.76 -15.85
CA THR A 170 34.94 1.09 -16.65
C THR A 170 35.23 2.46 -17.25
N LEU A 171 36.09 2.45 -18.28
CA LEU A 171 36.27 3.57 -19.21
C LEU A 171 35.46 3.31 -20.48
#